data_AF-A0A2N2CJP9-F1
#
_entry.id   AF-A0A2N2CJP9-F1
#
_cell.length_a   1.000
_cell.length_b   1.000
_cell.length_c   1.000
_cell.angle_alpha   90.00
_cell.angle_beta   90.00
_cell.angle_gamma   90.00
#
_symmetry.space_group_name_H-M   'P 1'
#
loop_
_entity.id
_entity.type
_entity.pdbx_description
1 polymer ?
#
loop_
_entity_poly.entity_id
_entity_poly.type
_entity_poly.pdbx_seq_one_letter_code
_entity_poly.pdbx_strand_id
1 'polypeptide(L)'
;MSFGFKGFDDAIRIWPHRHRGEGHFAIRLKKDTSGQENVSVDIKSSSSYVSNVAREAVLDFFKDIGLENDACLENLHYERDKVLLYDSSCIKDFNYIYKGLEVGYFKNDRFFPSQALAMWTDLRVKKKIEISSEDINASKYLKGESLYLEGDNGWTLVTIDGYPVGWGKLQDGLLKNYYLKEWRLM
;
A
#
# COMPACT_ATOMS: atom_id res chain seq x y z
N MET A 1 -35.55 26.09 13.92
CA MET A 1 -34.73 27.11 13.22
C MET A 1 -33.56 26.40 12.56
N SER A 2 -33.56 26.26 11.24
CA SER A 2 -32.39 25.82 10.50
C SER A 2 -31.35 26.95 10.55
N PHE A 3 -30.18 26.67 11.11
CA PHE A 3 -29.06 27.61 11.10
C PHE A 3 -28.30 27.42 9.77
N GLY A 4 -28.94 27.80 8.65
CA GLY A 4 -28.42 27.61 7.30
C GLY A 4 -28.73 28.79 6.39
N PHE A 5 -27.83 29.07 5.44
CA PHE A 5 -28.10 30.02 4.36
C PHE A 5 -29.29 29.51 3.52
N LYS A 6 -30.20 30.41 3.15
CA LYS A 6 -31.37 30.09 2.33
C LYS A 6 -30.91 29.44 1.01
N GLY A 7 -31.40 28.25 0.69
CA GLY A 7 -30.97 27.48 -0.49
C GLY A 7 -29.89 26.41 -0.21
N PHE A 8 -29.53 26.18 1.05
CA PHE A 8 -28.57 25.15 1.47
C PHE A 8 -29.16 24.19 2.51
N ASP A 9 -30.44 23.84 2.35
CA ASP A 9 -31.13 22.99 3.33
C ASP A 9 -30.53 21.57 3.43
N ASP A 10 -29.88 21.10 2.36
CA ASP A 10 -29.16 19.82 2.31
C ASP A 10 -27.70 19.89 2.79
N ALA A 11 -27.21 21.07 3.14
CA ALA A 11 -25.85 21.24 3.65
C ALA A 11 -25.80 21.05 5.18
N ILE A 12 -24.74 20.42 5.67
CA ILE A 12 -24.57 20.12 7.09
C ILE A 12 -23.50 21.03 7.69
N ARG A 13 -23.79 21.63 8.85
CA ARG A 13 -22.82 22.30 9.71
C ARG A 13 -22.67 21.54 11.02
N ILE A 14 -21.46 21.06 11.25
CA ILE A 14 -21.04 20.49 12.54
C ILE A 14 -20.51 21.66 13.36
N TRP A 15 -21.18 21.99 14.47
CA TRP A 15 -20.77 23.05 15.40
C TRP A 15 -20.16 22.46 16.67
N PRO A 16 -19.01 22.95 17.16
CA PRO A 16 -18.35 22.42 18.36
C PRO A 16 -19.21 22.46 19.62
N HIS A 17 -20.06 23.48 19.75
CA HIS A 17 -20.94 23.64 20.90
C HIS A 17 -22.24 22.82 20.80
N ARG A 18 -22.46 22.10 19.68
CA ARG A 18 -23.65 21.26 19.45
C ARG A 18 -23.32 19.81 19.12
N HIS A 19 -22.08 19.53 18.77
CA HIS A 19 -21.58 18.22 18.34
C HIS A 19 -20.19 17.99 18.93
N ARG A 20 -19.81 16.73 19.08
CA ARG A 20 -18.42 16.37 19.41
C ARG A 20 -17.56 16.52 18.15
N GLY A 21 -16.71 17.54 18.09
CA GLY A 21 -15.77 17.80 16.99
C GLY A 21 -15.37 19.28 16.90
N GLU A 22 -14.33 19.57 16.12
CA GLU A 22 -13.76 20.93 15.95
C GLU A 22 -14.62 21.87 15.09
N GLY A 23 -15.61 21.30 14.42
CA GLY A 23 -16.57 21.99 13.57
C GLY A 23 -16.19 21.91 12.10
N HIS A 24 -17.18 21.64 11.24
CA HIS A 24 -17.01 21.36 9.81
C HIS A 24 -18.24 21.82 9.03
N PHE A 25 -18.07 22.03 7.73
CA PHE A 25 -19.16 22.23 6.78
C PHE A 25 -19.04 21.23 5.64
N ALA A 26 -20.15 20.58 5.28
CA ALA A 26 -20.19 19.60 4.21
C ALA A 26 -21.43 19.79 3.34
N ILE A 27 -21.25 19.58 2.03
CA ILE A 27 -22.33 19.56 1.05
C ILE A 27 -22.03 18.49 -0.01
N ARG A 28 -23.07 17.82 -0.49
CA ARG A 28 -22.99 16.85 -1.60
C ARG A 28 -23.84 17.36 -2.75
N LEU A 29 -23.20 17.64 -3.88
CA LEU A 29 -23.86 18.09 -5.10
C LEU A 29 -24.02 16.91 -6.07
N LYS A 30 -25.14 16.87 -6.79
CA LYS A 30 -25.33 15.96 -7.92
C LYS A 30 -25.15 16.76 -9.20
N LYS A 31 -24.15 16.39 -10.01
CA LYS A 31 -23.97 16.96 -11.34
C LYS A 31 -25.16 16.57 -12.21
N ASP A 32 -25.78 17.55 -12.85
CA ASP A 32 -26.79 17.29 -13.87
C ASP A 32 -26.10 16.81 -15.15
N THR A 33 -26.56 15.68 -15.67
CA THR A 33 -25.98 15.02 -16.85
C THR A 33 -26.81 15.29 -18.11
N SER A 34 -27.91 16.03 -18.03
CA SER A 34 -28.66 16.43 -19.23
C SER A 34 -27.82 17.39 -20.08
N GLY A 35 -27.35 16.93 -21.23
CA GLY A 35 -26.63 17.75 -22.22
C GLY A 35 -25.10 17.56 -22.29
N GLN A 36 -24.53 16.53 -21.66
CA GLN A 36 -23.11 16.19 -21.86
C GLN A 36 -22.94 15.03 -22.84
N GLU A 37 -22.15 15.26 -23.89
CA GLU A 37 -21.59 14.17 -24.71
C GLU A 37 -20.50 13.45 -23.90
N ASN A 38 -20.47 12.12 -23.96
CA ASN A 38 -19.41 11.33 -23.36
C ASN A 38 -18.10 11.68 -24.06
N VAL A 39 -17.25 12.48 -23.41
CA VAL A 39 -15.86 12.63 -23.84
C VAL A 39 -15.19 11.30 -23.57
N SER A 40 -15.01 10.50 -24.63
CA SER A 40 -14.19 9.29 -24.57
C SER A 40 -12.76 9.73 -24.30
N VAL A 41 -12.33 9.62 -23.04
CA VAL A 41 -10.91 9.72 -22.72
C VAL A 41 -10.26 8.49 -23.36
N ASP A 42 -9.38 8.74 -24.33
CA ASP A 42 -8.61 7.70 -24.99
C ASP A 42 -7.58 7.16 -23.97
N ILE A 43 -8.03 6.24 -23.11
CA ILE A 43 -7.19 5.56 -22.11
C ILE A 43 -6.29 4.58 -22.89
N LYS A 44 -5.27 5.12 -23.55
CA LYS A 44 -4.22 4.30 -24.14
C LYS A 44 -3.37 3.77 -23.01
N SER A 45 -3.53 2.49 -22.70
CA SER A 45 -2.69 1.78 -21.73
C SER A 45 -1.23 1.93 -22.17
N SER A 46 -0.46 2.73 -21.44
CA SER A 46 1.00 2.71 -21.53
C SER A 46 1.48 1.52 -20.70
N SER A 47 1.30 0.30 -21.20
CA SER A 47 1.89 -0.88 -20.58
C SER A 47 3.34 -0.96 -21.03
N SER A 48 4.26 -0.44 -20.21
CA SER A 48 5.59 -1.06 -20.14
C SER A 48 5.38 -2.40 -19.44
N TYR A 49 5.10 -3.42 -20.26
CA TYR A 49 5.02 -4.80 -19.77
C TYR A 49 6.29 -5.12 -18.99
N VAL A 50 6.10 -5.67 -17.79
CA VAL A 50 7.19 -6.20 -16.95
C VAL A 50 8.00 -7.18 -17.81
N SER A 51 9.33 -7.04 -17.84
CA SER A 51 10.17 -8.04 -18.52
C SER A 51 9.87 -9.43 -17.94
N ASN A 52 9.95 -10.49 -18.76
CA ASN A 52 9.62 -11.84 -18.29
C ASN A 52 10.40 -12.21 -17.01
N VAL A 53 11.67 -11.80 -16.93
CA VAL A 53 12.55 -12.00 -15.77
C VAL A 53 12.00 -11.28 -14.52
N ALA A 54 11.60 -10.02 -14.64
CA ALA A 54 11.04 -9.29 -13.52
C ALA A 54 9.67 -9.84 -13.10
N ARG A 55 8.88 -10.33 -14.07
CA ARG A 55 7.59 -10.97 -13.78
C ARG A 55 7.79 -12.27 -13.01
N GLU A 56 8.71 -13.12 -13.45
CA GLU A 56 9.05 -14.38 -12.77
C GLU A 56 9.52 -14.14 -11.34
N ALA A 57 10.44 -13.19 -11.10
CA ALA A 57 10.93 -12.88 -9.77
C ALA A 57 9.83 -12.38 -8.81
N VAL A 58 8.85 -11.63 -9.34
CA VAL A 58 7.67 -11.20 -8.56
C VAL A 58 6.77 -12.41 -8.26
N LEU A 59 6.48 -13.26 -9.26
CA LEU A 59 5.65 -14.45 -9.06
C LEU A 59 6.27 -15.42 -8.05
N ASP A 60 7.58 -15.63 -8.11
CA ASP A 60 8.33 -16.45 -7.15
C ASP A 60 8.24 -15.88 -5.73
N PHE A 61 8.34 -14.55 -5.58
CA PHE A 61 8.13 -13.90 -4.29
C PHE A 61 6.70 -14.10 -3.78
N PHE A 62 5.67 -13.85 -4.61
CA PHE A 62 4.27 -14.03 -4.23
C PHE A 62 3.97 -15.48 -3.83
N LYS A 63 4.59 -16.45 -4.50
CA LYS A 63 4.53 -17.86 -4.13
C LYS A 63 5.20 -18.15 -2.78
N ASP A 64 6.38 -17.59 -2.50
CA ASP A 64 7.07 -17.77 -1.20
C ASP A 64 6.23 -17.25 -0.03
N ILE A 65 5.50 -16.15 -0.21
CA ILE A 65 4.63 -15.57 0.83
C ILE A 65 3.20 -16.16 0.86
N GLY A 66 2.86 -17.06 -0.08
CA GLY A 66 1.58 -17.77 -0.12
C GLY A 66 0.42 -17.02 -0.78
N LEU A 67 0.72 -16.08 -1.69
CA LEU A 67 -0.22 -15.26 -2.46
C LEU A 67 -0.19 -15.55 -3.97
N GLU A 68 0.15 -16.78 -4.37
CA GLU A 68 0.34 -17.19 -5.76
C GLU A 68 -0.91 -17.05 -6.66
N ASN A 69 -2.11 -16.95 -6.09
CA ASN A 69 -3.38 -16.81 -6.80
C ASN A 69 -4.06 -15.45 -6.58
N ASP A 70 -3.33 -14.45 -6.07
CA ASP A 70 -3.92 -13.13 -5.84
C ASP A 70 -4.19 -12.41 -7.17
N ALA A 71 -5.43 -11.93 -7.34
CA ALA A 71 -5.87 -11.22 -8.54
C ALA A 71 -5.02 -9.96 -8.82
N CYS A 72 -4.29 -9.44 -7.82
CA CYS A 72 -3.38 -8.33 -7.99
C CYS A 72 -2.25 -8.60 -9.02
N LEU A 73 -1.96 -9.86 -9.35
CA LEU A 73 -0.91 -10.23 -10.31
C LEU A 73 -1.27 -9.93 -11.78
N GLU A 74 -2.54 -9.63 -12.07
CA GLU A 74 -3.02 -9.42 -13.45
C GLU A 74 -2.66 -8.03 -13.99
N ASN A 75 -2.53 -7.01 -13.13
CA ASN A 75 -2.34 -5.60 -13.50
C ASN A 75 -1.01 -5.02 -13.00
N LEU A 76 0.08 -5.77 -13.16
CA LEU A 76 1.42 -5.32 -12.79
C LEU A 76 2.10 -4.53 -13.92
N HIS A 77 2.71 -3.41 -13.54
CA HIS A 77 3.43 -2.49 -14.42
C HIS A 77 4.87 -2.32 -13.94
N TYR A 78 5.83 -2.22 -14.87
CA TYR A 78 7.25 -1.97 -14.53
C TYR A 78 7.69 -0.59 -14.99
N GLU A 79 8.06 0.27 -14.05
CA GLU A 79 8.46 1.65 -14.32
C GLU A 79 9.63 2.06 -13.42
N ARG A 80 10.74 2.53 -14.00
CA ARG A 80 11.90 3.06 -13.25
C ARG A 80 12.37 2.13 -12.12
N ASP A 81 12.55 0.86 -12.45
CA ASP A 81 12.93 -0.21 -11.52
C ASP A 81 11.91 -0.56 -10.43
N LYS A 82 10.69 -0.01 -10.51
CA LYS A 82 9.59 -0.34 -9.61
C LYS A 82 8.56 -1.21 -10.30
N VAL A 83 7.96 -2.09 -9.51
CA VAL A 83 6.76 -2.86 -9.86
C VAL A 83 5.58 -2.17 -9.20
N LEU A 84 4.62 -1.75 -10.00
CA LEU A 84 3.42 -1.03 -9.56
C LEU A 84 2.18 -1.84 -9.91
N LEU A 85 1.18 -1.76 -9.05
CA LEU A 85 -0.17 -2.24 -9.28
C LEU A 85 -1.11 -1.04 -9.35
N TYR A 86 -1.68 -0.79 -10.52
CA TYR A 86 -2.66 0.28 -10.71
C TYR A 86 -3.68 -0.11 -11.79
N ASP A 87 -4.85 0.54 -11.77
CA ASP A 87 -5.85 0.37 -12.83
C ASP A 87 -5.34 1.00 -14.14
N SER A 88 -5.52 0.27 -15.24
CA SER A 88 -5.38 0.73 -16.61
C SER A 88 -5.98 2.13 -16.90
N SER A 89 -6.93 2.61 -16.09
CA SER A 89 -7.51 3.95 -16.16
C SER A 89 -6.52 5.11 -15.90
N CYS A 90 -5.26 4.83 -15.56
CA CYS A 90 -4.23 5.86 -15.41
C CYS A 90 -4.07 6.68 -16.72
N ILE A 91 -4.28 7.98 -16.60
CA ILE A 91 -4.12 8.96 -17.69
C ILE A 91 -2.63 9.11 -18.01
N LYS A 92 -2.29 9.06 -19.29
CA LYS A 92 -0.94 9.32 -19.80
C LYS A 92 -0.56 10.79 -19.57
N ASP A 93 0.74 11.06 -19.41
CA ASP A 93 1.29 12.42 -19.32
C ASP A 93 0.85 13.24 -18.08
N PHE A 94 0.41 12.56 -17.03
CA PHE A 94 0.22 13.14 -15.70
C PHE A 94 1.43 12.88 -14.80
N ASN A 95 1.77 13.87 -13.97
CA ASN A 95 2.75 13.73 -12.91
C ASN A 95 2.09 13.13 -11.66
N TYR A 96 2.18 11.81 -11.52
CA TYR A 96 1.69 11.10 -10.33
C TYR A 96 2.69 11.21 -9.18
N ILE A 97 2.23 11.60 -8.00
CA ILE A 97 2.99 11.43 -6.75
C ILE A 97 2.94 9.95 -6.32
N TYR A 98 1.75 9.36 -6.37
CA TYR A 98 1.53 7.92 -6.15
C TYR A 98 0.70 7.37 -7.31
N LYS A 99 1.19 6.30 -7.93
CA LYS A 99 0.54 5.64 -9.07
C LYS A 99 0.16 4.21 -8.66
N GLY A 100 -0.93 4.12 -7.92
CA GLY A 100 -1.40 2.88 -7.30
C GLY A 100 -0.50 2.36 -6.19
N LEU A 101 -0.46 1.04 -6.03
CA LEU A 101 0.32 0.35 -5.02
C LEU A 101 1.72 0.04 -5.56
N GLU A 102 2.76 0.51 -4.88
CA GLU A 102 4.11 0.03 -5.14
C GLU A 102 4.24 -1.39 -4.57
N VAL A 103 4.45 -2.39 -5.41
CA VAL A 103 4.63 -3.79 -5.01
C VAL A 103 6.07 -4.03 -4.55
N GLY A 104 7.02 -3.40 -5.23
CA GLY A 104 8.43 -3.57 -4.93
C GLY A 104 9.30 -2.88 -5.96
N TYR A 105 10.59 -3.15 -5.87
CA TYR A 105 11.58 -2.61 -6.78
C TYR A 105 12.70 -3.61 -7.04
N PHE A 106 13.40 -3.42 -8.15
CA PHE A 106 14.57 -4.18 -8.52
C PHE A 106 15.84 -3.41 -8.18
N LYS A 107 16.81 -4.11 -7.61
CA LYS A 107 18.16 -3.59 -7.39
C LYS A 107 19.16 -4.70 -7.62
N ASN A 108 20.11 -4.47 -8.54
CA ASN A 108 21.10 -5.48 -8.95
C ASN A 108 20.42 -6.82 -9.33
N ASP A 109 19.40 -6.75 -10.21
CA ASP A 109 18.62 -7.89 -10.71
C ASP A 109 17.90 -8.73 -9.64
N ARG A 110 17.70 -8.15 -8.44
CA ARG A 110 16.95 -8.79 -7.36
C ARG A 110 15.71 -7.99 -7.01
N PHE A 111 14.60 -8.68 -6.86
CA PHE A 111 13.35 -8.11 -6.38
C PHE A 111 13.41 -7.86 -4.87
N PHE A 112 12.94 -6.69 -4.45
CA PHE A 112 12.73 -6.31 -3.07
C PHE A 112 11.26 -5.88 -2.91
N PRO A 113 10.50 -6.48 -1.99
CA PRO A 113 9.13 -6.06 -1.73
C PRO A 113 9.13 -4.67 -1.08
N SER A 114 8.16 -3.85 -1.43
CA SER A 114 8.07 -2.49 -0.90
C SER A 114 7.45 -2.48 0.51
N GLN A 115 7.69 -1.40 1.24
CA GLN A 115 6.96 -1.12 2.48
C GLN A 115 5.44 -1.01 2.22
N ALA A 116 5.02 -0.40 1.11
CA ALA A 116 3.61 -0.26 0.78
C ALA A 116 2.92 -1.62 0.59
N LEU A 117 3.63 -2.60 0.02
CA LEU A 117 3.14 -3.96 -0.10
C LEU A 117 2.94 -4.59 1.27
N ALA A 118 3.89 -4.44 2.22
CA ALA A 118 3.71 -4.95 3.59
C ALA A 118 2.43 -4.41 4.24
N MET A 119 2.16 -3.12 4.07
CA MET A 119 0.97 -2.47 4.64
C MET A 119 -0.33 -2.89 3.96
N TRP A 120 -0.25 -3.40 2.72
CA TRP A 120 -1.40 -3.90 1.96
C TRP A 120 -1.65 -5.40 2.18
N THR A 121 -0.58 -6.17 2.33
CA THR A 121 -0.62 -7.60 2.64
C THR A 121 -1.03 -7.75 4.09
N ASP A 122 -2.32 -7.92 4.33
CA ASP A 122 -2.88 -8.30 5.62
C ASP A 122 -2.38 -9.70 6.08
N LEU A 123 -3.20 -10.40 6.87
CA LEU A 123 -2.96 -11.76 7.35
C LEU A 123 -3.00 -12.87 6.28
N ARG A 124 -3.28 -12.56 5.00
CA ARG A 124 -3.25 -13.55 3.90
C ARG A 124 -1.83 -14.11 3.65
N VAL A 125 -0.79 -13.37 4.04
CA VAL A 125 0.58 -13.86 3.97
C VAL A 125 0.77 -15.01 4.96
N LYS A 126 1.22 -16.15 4.43
CA LYS A 126 1.45 -17.36 5.23
C LYS A 126 2.73 -17.25 6.05
N LYS A 127 3.76 -16.62 5.47
CA LYS A 127 5.09 -16.49 6.05
C LYS A 127 5.21 -15.18 6.83
N LYS A 128 4.92 -15.26 8.12
CA LYS A 128 4.91 -14.12 9.02
C LYS A 128 5.56 -14.43 10.36
N ILE A 129 6.10 -13.39 10.98
CA ILE A 129 6.59 -13.40 12.36
C ILE A 129 5.74 -12.40 13.14
N GLU A 130 5.08 -12.91 14.18
CA GLU A 130 4.30 -12.11 15.13
C GLU A 130 5.19 -11.67 16.29
N ILE A 131 5.14 -10.38 16.62
CA ILE A 131 5.86 -9.80 17.75
C ILE A 131 4.84 -9.05 18.61
N SER A 132 4.78 -9.36 19.90
CA SER A 132 3.97 -8.57 20.84
C SER A 132 4.51 -7.14 20.92
N SER A 133 3.63 -6.13 20.97
CA SER A 133 4.08 -4.74 21.24
C SER A 133 4.76 -4.56 22.60
N GLU A 134 4.57 -5.51 23.52
CA GLU A 134 5.25 -5.55 24.83
C GLU A 134 6.67 -6.15 24.75
N ASP A 135 7.02 -6.84 23.66
CA ASP A 135 8.36 -7.37 23.44
C ASP A 135 9.32 -6.24 23.00
N ILE A 136 10.53 -6.21 23.57
CA ILE A 136 11.59 -5.29 23.17
C ILE A 136 11.93 -5.38 21.67
N ASN A 137 11.73 -6.55 21.06
CA ASN A 137 11.92 -6.78 19.64
C ASN A 137 11.01 -5.91 18.77
N ALA A 138 9.82 -5.52 19.24
CA ALA A 138 8.94 -4.61 18.52
C ALA A 138 9.61 -3.23 18.34
N SER A 139 10.13 -2.66 19.43
CA SER A 139 10.84 -1.38 19.39
C SER A 139 12.12 -1.46 18.55
N LYS A 140 12.91 -2.52 18.72
CA LYS A 140 14.12 -2.76 17.93
C LYS A 140 13.82 -2.87 16.43
N TYR A 141 12.77 -3.59 16.05
CA TYR A 141 12.33 -3.69 14.66
C TYR A 141 11.96 -2.31 14.09
N LEU A 142 11.16 -1.54 14.81
CA LEU A 142 10.75 -0.20 14.38
C LEU A 142 11.91 0.80 14.35
N LYS A 143 13.00 0.57 15.08
CA LYS A 143 14.26 1.34 14.98
C LYS A 143 15.16 0.90 13.80
N GLY A 144 14.80 -0.19 13.11
CA GLY A 144 15.56 -0.72 12.00
C GLY A 144 16.68 -1.67 12.40
N GLU A 145 16.68 -2.18 13.64
CA GLU A 145 17.65 -3.15 14.13
C GLU A 145 17.36 -4.56 13.58
N SER A 146 18.41 -5.37 13.42
CA SER A 146 18.27 -6.80 13.13
C SER A 146 17.91 -7.56 14.41
N LEU A 147 17.07 -8.58 14.28
CA LEU A 147 16.57 -9.37 15.42
C LEU A 147 17.03 -10.82 15.33
N TYR A 148 17.20 -11.49 16.47
CA TYR A 148 17.40 -12.93 16.52
C TYR A 148 16.07 -13.60 16.83
N LEU A 149 15.50 -14.30 15.84
CA LEU A 149 14.18 -14.91 15.91
C LEU A 149 14.19 -16.26 15.19
N GLU A 150 13.39 -17.21 15.67
CA GLU A 150 13.19 -18.48 14.98
C GLU A 150 12.17 -18.35 13.84
N GLY A 151 12.32 -19.19 12.81
CA GLY A 151 11.41 -19.23 11.66
C GLY A 151 12.08 -19.72 10.39
N ASP A 152 11.32 -19.72 9.30
CA ASP A 152 11.80 -20.16 7.99
C ASP A 152 12.61 -19.09 7.26
N ASN A 153 13.73 -19.49 6.67
CA ASN A 153 14.59 -18.61 5.87
C ASN A 153 13.81 -17.97 4.70
N GLY A 154 14.09 -16.70 4.41
CA GLY A 154 13.51 -15.96 3.29
C GLY A 154 12.81 -14.67 3.71
N TRP A 155 12.02 -14.11 2.81
CA TRP A 155 11.21 -12.93 3.12
C TRP A 155 10.09 -13.32 4.06
N THR A 156 9.86 -12.51 5.09
CA THR A 156 8.79 -12.73 6.06
C THR A 156 8.13 -11.41 6.42
N LEU A 157 6.80 -11.43 6.52
CA LEU A 157 6.03 -10.29 6.99
C LEU A 157 6.19 -10.18 8.50
N VAL A 158 6.61 -9.03 8.99
CA VAL A 158 6.62 -8.76 10.43
C VAL A 158 5.28 -8.14 10.80
N THR A 159 4.63 -8.71 11.81
CA THR A 159 3.39 -8.20 12.40
C THR A 159 3.64 -7.82 13.86
N ILE A 160 3.02 -6.73 14.31
CA ILE A 160 2.98 -6.33 15.72
C ILE A 160 1.53 -6.31 16.17
N ASP A 161 1.21 -7.12 17.17
CA ASP A 161 -0.16 -7.37 17.66
C ASP A 161 -1.16 -7.68 16.54
N GLY A 162 -0.75 -8.46 15.55
CA GLY A 162 -1.53 -8.86 14.39
C GLY A 162 -1.62 -7.81 13.27
N TYR A 163 -0.97 -6.66 13.41
CA TYR A 163 -0.93 -5.61 12.38
C TYR A 163 0.35 -5.73 11.54
N PRO A 164 0.26 -5.77 10.19
CA PRO A 164 1.43 -5.69 9.32
C PRO A 164 2.21 -4.41 9.56
N VAL A 165 3.51 -4.53 9.81
CA VAL A 165 4.39 -3.38 10.03
C VAL A 165 5.49 -3.26 8.98
N GLY A 166 5.90 -4.35 8.34
CA GLY A 166 6.97 -4.28 7.35
C GLY A 166 7.55 -5.64 7.01
N TRP A 167 8.63 -5.63 6.23
CA TRP A 167 9.35 -6.84 5.86
C TRP A 167 10.59 -7.07 6.72
N GLY A 168 10.92 -8.34 6.90
CA GLY A 168 12.24 -8.79 7.28
C GLY A 168 12.71 -9.90 6.34
N LYS A 169 14.01 -10.12 6.28
CA LYS A 169 14.58 -11.29 5.60
C LYS A 169 15.31 -12.15 6.61
N LEU A 170 14.72 -13.29 6.94
CA LEU A 170 15.28 -14.23 7.91
C LEU A 170 16.35 -15.08 7.24
N GLN A 171 17.50 -15.19 7.89
CA GLN A 171 18.59 -16.06 7.47
C GLN A 171 19.28 -16.61 8.71
N ASP A 172 19.15 -17.92 8.92
CA ASP A 172 19.81 -18.67 9.99
C ASP A 172 19.57 -18.06 11.38
N GLY A 173 18.30 -17.76 11.66
CA GLY A 173 17.85 -17.16 12.93
C GLY A 173 18.09 -15.66 13.06
N LEU A 174 18.76 -15.01 12.09
CA LEU A 174 18.95 -13.56 12.05
C LEU A 174 17.96 -12.91 11.07
N LEU A 175 17.03 -12.12 11.60
CA LEU A 175 16.11 -11.31 10.82
C LEU A 175 16.79 -9.99 10.43
N LYS A 176 17.20 -9.89 9.17
CA LYS A 176 17.64 -8.61 8.59
C LYS A 176 16.43 -7.71 8.39
N ASN A 177 16.53 -6.50 8.91
CA ASN A 177 15.44 -5.55 8.90
C ASN A 177 15.36 -4.78 7.57
N TYR A 178 14.18 -4.81 6.94
CA TYR A 178 13.88 -4.09 5.70
C TYR A 178 12.76 -3.05 5.89
N TYR A 179 12.51 -2.63 7.14
CA TYR A 179 11.60 -1.54 7.47
C TYR A 179 12.08 -0.22 6.87
N LEU A 180 11.12 0.53 6.32
CA LEU A 180 11.36 1.80 5.62
C LEU A 180 12.14 2.77 6.52
N LYS A 181 13.26 3.28 6.02
CA LYS A 181 14.21 4.06 6.82
C LYS A 181 13.59 5.34 7.36
N GLU A 182 12.75 5.96 6.55
CA GLU A 182 12.05 7.21 6.79
C GLU A 182 10.98 7.07 7.88
N TRP A 183 10.57 5.85 8.23
CA TRP A 183 9.55 5.57 9.24
C TRP A 183 10.15 5.08 10.56
N ARG A 184 11.48 4.94 10.63
CA ARG A 184 12.14 4.40 11.82
C ARG A 184 11.91 5.29 13.02
N LEU A 185 11.60 4.67 14.16
CA LEU A 185 11.55 5.36 15.43
C LEU A 185 12.96 5.87 15.78
N MET A 186 13.02 7.10 16.29
CA MET A 186 14.23 7.70 16.86
C MET A 186 14.40 7.29 18.32
#